data_AF-A0A9Q2Q922-F1
#
_entry.id   AF-A0A9Q2Q922-F1
#
_cell.length_a   1.000
_cell.length_b   1.000
_cell.length_c   1.000
_cell.angle_alpha   90.00
_cell.angle_beta   90.00
_cell.angle_gamma   90.00
#
_symmetry.space_group_name_H-M   'P 1'
#
loop_
_entity.id
_entity.type
_entity.pdbx_description
1 polymer ?
#
loop_
_entity_poly.entity_id
_entity_poly.type
_entity_poly.pdbx_seq_one_letter_code
_entity_poly.pdbx_strand_id
1 'polypeptide(L)'
;MRRLFLCVASLALLSPYAAAVRVEILQTKLDHPWSLAFLPDNRGMLITLKGGQLRLWQPGKGLSDPLTGVPKVWANGQGGLLDVVLAPDFAQSRRVWLSFAEADSEGKAGTAVGYGRLSDDRKHLQGFRTVFRQMPKLSTGNHFGGRMVFDGKGYLFIGLGENNQRITAQELDKLQGKVVRLTDEGKIPPDNPFVNQTGARAEIWSYGIRNPQGMAMNPWSDALWLNEHGPRGGDEINIPGKGKNYGWPIATWGVNYSGFNIPEAKGSIVAGTEQPIFYWEKSPAVSGMAFYNHDTFPQWRHKLFIGALKEQGVIVLSVKGNTVTEDGRILHDRGQRIRDVRVGPDGYLYVLTDESDGELLKVSP
;
A
#
# COMPACT_ATOMS: atom_id res chain seq x y z
N MET A 1 -49.72 19.60 -46.23
CA MET A 1 -49.00 18.87 -45.17
C MET A 1 -47.56 19.39 -45.08
N ARG A 2 -47.25 20.25 -44.11
CA ARG A 2 -45.87 20.67 -43.80
C ARG A 2 -45.48 20.05 -42.46
N ARG A 3 -44.49 19.16 -42.46
CA ARG A 3 -43.95 18.55 -41.24
C ARG A 3 -42.84 19.43 -40.67
N LEU A 4 -43.01 19.82 -39.42
CA LEU A 4 -42.06 20.56 -38.61
C LEU A 4 -41.03 19.56 -38.06
N PHE A 5 -39.74 19.75 -38.36
CA PHE A 5 -38.65 19.00 -37.71
C PHE A 5 -38.23 19.73 -36.44
N LEU A 6 -38.40 19.10 -35.28
CA LEU A 6 -37.82 19.54 -34.01
C LEU A 6 -36.38 19.02 -33.94
N CYS A 7 -35.39 19.91 -33.97
CA CYS A 7 -34.04 19.60 -33.55
C CYS A 7 -33.99 19.53 -32.01
N VAL A 8 -33.76 18.34 -31.46
CA VAL A 8 -33.43 18.19 -30.04
C VAL A 8 -31.93 18.43 -29.90
N ALA A 9 -31.57 19.56 -29.29
CA ALA A 9 -30.19 19.85 -28.90
C ALA A 9 -29.83 18.99 -27.68
N SER A 10 -28.89 18.08 -27.86
CA SER A 10 -28.29 17.29 -26.79
C SER A 10 -27.43 18.23 -25.91
N LEU A 11 -27.87 18.51 -24.69
CA LEU A 11 -27.00 19.08 -23.66
C LEU A 11 -25.92 18.06 -23.31
N ALA A 12 -24.68 18.32 -23.71
CA ALA A 12 -23.53 17.63 -23.16
C ALA A 12 -23.40 18.03 -21.68
N LEU A 13 -23.60 17.07 -20.78
CA LEU A 13 -23.26 17.20 -19.38
C LEU A 13 -21.73 17.32 -19.29
N LEU A 14 -21.24 18.54 -19.04
CA LEU A 14 -19.86 18.79 -18.67
C LEU A 14 -19.56 17.99 -17.40
N SER A 15 -18.60 17.07 -17.48
CA SER A 15 -18.03 16.40 -16.32
C SER A 15 -17.57 17.48 -15.33
N PRO A 16 -17.90 17.38 -14.03
CA PRO A 16 -17.40 18.35 -13.06
C PRO A 16 -15.87 18.25 -13.07
N TYR A 17 -15.20 19.35 -13.44
CA TYR A 17 -13.76 19.49 -13.24
C TYR A 17 -13.46 19.05 -11.80
N ALA A 18 -12.55 18.09 -11.64
CA ALA A 18 -12.02 17.77 -10.32
C ALA A 18 -11.58 19.09 -9.68
N ALA A 19 -12.04 19.36 -8.46
CA ALA A 19 -11.73 20.60 -7.76
C ALA A 19 -10.21 20.84 -7.80
N ALA A 20 -9.79 22.03 -8.21
CA ALA A 20 -8.38 22.36 -8.35
C ALA A 20 -7.69 22.24 -6.99
N VAL A 21 -6.77 21.29 -6.85
CA VAL A 21 -5.99 21.11 -5.62
C VAL A 21 -4.80 22.07 -5.58
N ARG A 22 -4.45 22.55 -4.40
CA ARG A 22 -3.20 23.25 -4.14
C ARG A 22 -2.12 22.25 -3.76
N VAL A 23 -0.96 22.39 -4.38
CA VAL A 23 0.21 21.52 -4.19
C VAL A 23 1.39 22.37 -3.75
N GLU A 24 1.96 22.04 -2.60
CA GLU A 24 3.22 22.57 -2.11
C GLU A 24 4.28 21.46 -2.20
N ILE A 25 5.42 21.75 -2.83
CA ILE A 25 6.55 20.82 -2.90
C ILE A 25 7.42 21.06 -1.66
N LEU A 26 7.45 20.09 -0.76
CA LEU A 26 8.17 20.17 0.51
C LEU A 26 9.63 19.72 0.41
N GLN A 27 9.90 18.78 -0.51
CA GLN A 27 11.22 18.22 -0.76
C GLN A 27 11.26 17.62 -2.16
N THR A 28 12.37 17.83 -2.87
CA THR A 28 12.69 17.19 -4.16
C THR A 28 13.92 16.29 -4.02
N LYS A 29 14.34 15.64 -5.11
CA LYS A 29 15.55 14.79 -5.17
C LYS A 29 15.51 13.62 -4.19
N LEU A 30 14.31 13.06 -4.00
CA LEU A 30 14.13 11.81 -3.28
C LEU A 30 14.28 10.66 -4.28
N ASP A 31 15.32 9.85 -4.13
CA ASP A 31 15.51 8.68 -5.01
C ASP A 31 14.53 7.57 -4.64
N HIS A 32 13.45 7.45 -5.40
CA HIS A 32 12.36 6.48 -5.24
C HIS A 32 11.88 6.35 -3.77
N PRO A 33 11.32 7.43 -3.19
CA PRO A 33 10.76 7.37 -1.85
C PRO A 33 9.59 6.38 -1.80
N TRP A 34 9.55 5.48 -0.81
CA TRP A 34 8.56 4.40 -0.75
C TRP A 34 7.47 4.62 0.29
N SER A 35 7.82 5.11 1.48
CA SER A 35 6.91 5.36 2.60
C SER A 35 7.33 6.59 3.39
N LEU A 36 6.37 7.19 4.09
CA LEU A 36 6.63 8.16 5.15
C LEU A 36 5.94 7.80 6.48
N ALA A 37 6.49 8.28 7.60
CA ALA A 37 5.85 8.18 8.91
C ALA A 37 6.00 9.50 9.68
N PHE A 38 4.88 10.13 10.04
CA PHE A 38 4.86 11.36 10.81
C PHE A 38 5.38 11.13 12.23
N LEU A 39 6.36 11.94 12.65
CA LEU A 39 6.80 11.96 14.04
C LEU A 39 5.86 12.85 14.87
N PRO A 40 5.53 12.46 16.12
CA PRO A 40 4.72 13.28 17.00
C PRO A 40 5.40 14.59 17.38
N ASP A 41 4.62 15.54 17.89
CA ASP A 41 5.04 16.85 18.38
C ASP A 41 5.68 17.74 17.30
N ASN A 42 5.13 17.70 16.08
CA ASN A 42 5.62 18.46 14.91
C ASN A 42 7.11 18.23 14.60
N ARG A 43 7.62 17.04 14.92
CA ARG A 43 9.05 16.70 14.73
C ARG A 43 9.42 16.29 13.30
N GLY A 44 8.52 16.46 12.34
CA GLY A 44 8.74 16.12 10.93
C GLY A 44 8.28 14.70 10.60
N MET A 45 8.91 14.05 9.62
CA MET A 45 8.57 12.70 9.20
C MET A 45 9.78 11.90 8.77
N LEU A 46 9.76 10.61 9.05
CA LEU A 46 10.69 9.64 8.46
C LEU A 46 10.26 9.32 7.04
N ILE A 47 11.21 9.14 6.13
CA ILE A 47 10.98 8.77 4.73
C ILE A 47 11.93 7.62 4.38
N THR A 48 11.39 6.53 3.82
CA THR A 48 12.20 5.46 3.24
C THR A 48 12.49 5.77 1.78
N LEU A 49 13.75 5.66 1.38
CA LEU A 49 14.18 5.64 -0.01
C LEU A 49 14.48 4.20 -0.39
N LYS A 50 13.90 3.72 -1.50
CA LYS A 50 13.94 2.30 -1.89
C LYS A 50 15.35 1.73 -1.96
N GLY A 51 16.35 2.57 -2.29
CA GLY A 51 17.77 2.21 -2.33
C GLY A 51 18.38 1.77 -0.99
N GLY A 52 17.67 1.90 0.14
CA GLY A 52 18.13 1.41 1.45
C GLY A 52 18.33 2.48 2.51
N GLN A 53 17.87 3.72 2.28
CA GLN A 53 18.08 4.83 3.20
C GLN A 53 16.80 5.19 3.95
N LEU A 54 16.88 5.31 5.26
CA LEU A 54 15.87 6.00 6.07
C LEU A 54 16.37 7.42 6.34
N ARG A 55 15.56 8.44 6.05
CA ARG A 55 15.91 9.84 6.28
C ARG A 55 14.82 10.54 7.07
N LEU A 56 15.18 11.62 7.75
CA LEU A 56 14.25 12.50 8.46
C LEU A 56 14.09 13.80 7.66
N TRP A 57 12.86 14.15 7.30
CA TRP A 57 12.54 15.48 6.80
C TRP A 57 11.89 16.32 7.90
N GLN A 58 12.29 17.59 8.04
CA GLN A 58 11.67 18.53 8.96
C GLN A 58 11.44 19.90 8.31
N PRO A 59 10.30 20.57 8.61
CA PRO A 59 10.08 21.96 8.19
C PRO A 59 11.23 22.87 8.64
N GLY A 60 11.71 23.72 7.73
CA GLY A 60 12.82 24.66 7.99
C GLY A 60 14.21 24.04 8.09
N LYS A 61 14.35 22.71 8.14
CA LYS A 61 15.65 22.02 8.15
C LYS A 61 15.90 21.18 6.89
N GLY A 62 14.85 20.80 6.18
CA GLY A 62 14.94 19.94 5.00
C GLY A 62 15.20 18.48 5.36
N LEU A 63 15.79 17.75 4.42
CA LEU A 63 16.09 16.32 4.52
C LEU A 63 17.45 16.08 5.18
N SER A 64 17.49 15.19 6.17
CA SER A 64 18.72 14.79 6.86
C SER A 64 19.61 13.87 6.01
N ASP A 65 20.83 13.64 6.48
CA ASP A 65 21.63 12.47 6.11
C ASP A 65 20.90 11.15 6.44
N PRO A 66 21.27 10.03 5.79
CA PRO A 66 20.71 8.72 6.14
C PRO A 66 20.94 8.37 7.61
N LEU A 67 19.89 7.90 8.27
CA LEU A 67 19.99 7.34 9.61
C LEU A 67 20.83 6.06 9.57
N THR A 68 21.67 5.86 10.58
CA THR A 68 22.42 4.61 10.73
C THR A 68 21.62 3.53 11.46
N GLY A 69 22.05 2.27 11.41
CA GLY A 69 21.34 1.13 12.04
C GLY A 69 20.13 0.61 11.26
N VAL A 70 19.90 1.13 10.05
CA VAL A 70 18.92 0.61 9.08
C VAL A 70 19.44 -0.71 8.49
N PRO A 71 18.60 -1.75 8.29
CA PRO A 71 19.03 -3.02 7.72
C PRO A 71 19.58 -2.86 6.30
N LYS A 72 20.56 -3.70 5.95
CA LYS A 72 20.95 -3.86 4.54
C LYS A 72 19.79 -4.47 3.77
N VAL A 73 19.50 -3.92 2.60
CA VAL A 73 18.39 -4.35 1.75
C VAL A 73 18.89 -4.94 0.43
N TRP A 74 18.05 -5.74 -0.20
CA TRP A 74 18.21 -6.16 -1.57
C TRP A 74 17.45 -5.20 -2.49
N ALA A 75 18.13 -4.17 -3.00
CA ALA A 75 17.55 -3.12 -3.83
C ALA A 75 17.61 -3.48 -5.32
N ASN A 76 16.71 -4.34 -5.78
CA ASN A 76 16.60 -4.76 -7.19
C ASN A 76 15.14 -4.86 -7.62
N GLY A 77 14.83 -4.41 -8.83
CA GLY A 77 13.46 -4.35 -9.34
C GLY A 77 12.52 -3.53 -8.44
N GLN A 78 11.49 -4.18 -7.93
CA GLN A 78 10.52 -3.63 -6.95
C GLN A 78 11.02 -3.75 -5.49
N GLY A 79 12.10 -4.47 -5.24
CA GLY A 79 12.67 -4.67 -3.91
C GLY A 79 13.56 -3.51 -3.45
N GLY A 80 13.75 -3.42 -2.13
CA GLY A 80 14.54 -2.36 -1.48
C GLY A 80 14.14 -2.19 -0.02
N LEU A 81 14.38 -0.99 0.52
CA LEU A 81 13.73 -0.56 1.76
C LEU A 81 12.32 -0.10 1.42
N LEU A 82 11.32 -0.66 2.09
CA LEU A 82 9.92 -0.48 1.74
C LEU A 82 9.25 0.38 2.81
N ASP A 83 8.49 -0.21 3.71
CA ASP A 83 7.66 0.53 4.65
C ASP A 83 8.44 1.05 5.86
N VAL A 84 8.01 2.18 6.41
CA VAL A 84 8.32 2.67 7.74
C VAL A 84 7.01 2.98 8.49
N VAL A 85 6.84 2.39 9.67
CA VAL A 85 5.68 2.62 10.54
C VAL A 85 6.15 2.78 11.98
N LEU A 86 5.55 3.72 12.70
CA LEU A 86 5.79 3.87 14.14
C LEU A 86 4.95 2.85 14.90
N ALA A 87 5.51 2.22 15.94
CA ALA A 87 4.72 1.36 16.82
C ALA A 87 3.60 2.18 17.51
N PRO A 88 2.47 1.56 17.89
CA PRO A 88 1.39 2.26 18.60
C PRO A 88 1.85 2.94 19.90
N ASP A 89 2.84 2.36 20.57
CA ASP A 89 3.45 2.86 21.82
C ASP A 89 4.68 3.75 21.57
N PHE A 90 4.84 4.33 20.37
CA PHE A 90 6.04 5.08 19.98
C PHE A 90 6.39 6.22 20.94
N ALA A 91 5.41 6.86 21.58
CA ALA A 91 5.64 7.91 22.56
C ALA A 91 6.53 7.44 23.74
N GLN A 92 6.45 6.15 24.10
CA GLN A 92 7.24 5.54 25.16
C GLN A 92 8.41 4.72 24.60
N SER A 93 8.12 3.83 23.66
CA SER A 93 9.10 2.85 23.15
C SER A 93 10.07 3.44 22.13
N ARG A 94 9.63 4.49 21.41
CA ARG A 94 10.26 5.03 20.20
C ARG A 94 10.54 3.97 19.13
N ARG A 95 9.77 2.87 19.12
CA ARG A 95 9.97 1.74 18.21
C ARG A 95 9.49 2.08 16.80
N VAL A 96 10.37 1.89 15.84
CA VAL A 96 10.11 2.08 14.40
C VAL A 96 10.24 0.73 13.72
N TRP A 97 9.21 0.35 12.98
CA TRP A 97 9.16 -0.85 12.18
C TRP A 97 9.55 -0.54 10.74
N LEU A 98 10.32 -1.43 10.13
CA LEU A 98 10.70 -1.38 8.72
C LEU A 98 10.36 -2.71 8.05
N SER A 99 9.89 -2.61 6.80
CA SER A 99 9.86 -3.75 5.88
C SER A 99 10.87 -3.53 4.75
N PHE A 100 11.45 -4.62 4.26
CA PHE A 100 12.47 -4.57 3.23
C PHE A 100 12.59 -5.89 2.48
N ALA A 101 13.15 -5.87 1.28
CA ALA A 101 13.53 -7.07 0.56
C ALA A 101 14.87 -7.60 1.08
N GLU A 102 14.95 -8.89 1.37
CA GLU A 102 16.16 -9.58 1.84
C GLU A 102 16.39 -10.81 0.95
N ALA A 103 17.60 -10.95 0.41
CA ALA A 103 17.98 -12.09 -0.43
C ALA A 103 18.46 -13.29 0.39
N ASP A 104 18.28 -14.50 -0.16
CA ASP A 104 19.00 -15.71 0.27
C ASP A 104 20.36 -15.84 -0.46
N SER A 105 21.06 -16.94 -0.15
CA SER A 105 22.32 -17.32 -0.77
C SER A 105 22.21 -17.68 -2.26
N GLU A 106 21.01 -17.97 -2.77
CA GLU A 106 20.77 -18.28 -4.19
C GLU A 106 20.44 -17.02 -5.02
N GLY A 107 20.39 -15.85 -4.37
CA GLY A 107 20.08 -14.57 -5.02
C GLY A 107 18.60 -14.32 -5.25
N LYS A 108 17.71 -15.21 -4.76
CA LYS A 108 16.27 -14.93 -4.67
C LYS A 108 15.98 -14.12 -3.41
N ALA A 109 14.89 -13.37 -3.42
CA ALA A 109 14.51 -12.50 -2.32
C ALA A 109 13.08 -12.74 -1.85
N GLY A 110 12.81 -12.24 -0.65
CA GLY A 110 11.47 -12.17 -0.08
C GLY A 110 11.42 -11.05 0.96
N THR A 111 10.20 -10.64 1.29
CA THR A 111 9.96 -9.55 2.27
C THR A 111 10.41 -9.97 3.67
N ALA A 112 11.11 -9.09 4.36
CA ALA A 112 11.48 -9.19 5.76
C ALA A 112 10.91 -7.99 6.52
N VAL A 113 10.58 -8.20 7.80
CA VAL A 113 10.03 -7.18 8.69
C VAL A 113 10.77 -7.20 10.01
N GLY A 114 11.13 -6.01 10.50
CA GLY A 114 11.84 -5.84 11.76
C GLY A 114 11.57 -4.48 12.38
N TYR A 115 12.12 -4.28 13.57
CA TYR A 115 12.05 -3.00 14.25
C TYR A 115 13.31 -2.68 15.05
N GLY A 116 13.53 -1.39 15.27
CA GLY A 116 14.54 -0.84 16.17
C GLY A 116 13.98 0.37 16.93
N ARG A 117 14.76 0.89 17.89
CA ARG A 117 14.40 2.10 18.63
C ARG A 117 15.00 3.32 17.94
N LEU A 118 14.18 4.31 17.57
CA LEU A 118 14.68 5.59 17.08
C LEU A 118 15.35 6.36 18.22
N SER A 119 16.61 6.75 18.03
CA SER A 119 17.35 7.54 18.99
C SER A 119 16.67 8.89 19.28
N ASP A 120 16.96 9.50 20.44
CA ASP A 120 16.31 10.76 20.84
C ASP A 120 16.73 11.93 19.93
N ASP A 121 17.98 11.90 19.45
CA ASP A 121 18.49 12.82 18.43
C ASP A 121 18.02 12.50 17.00
N ARG A 122 17.37 11.34 16.80
CA ARG A 122 16.81 10.83 15.53
C ARG A 122 17.86 10.58 14.44
N LYS A 123 19.10 10.28 14.80
CA LYS A 123 20.20 9.98 13.86
C LYS A 123 20.40 8.49 13.59
N HIS A 124 19.81 7.60 14.38
CA HIS A 124 20.02 6.15 14.22
C HIS A 124 18.88 5.31 14.78
N LEU A 125 18.75 4.09 14.24
CA LEU A 125 17.93 3.01 14.79
C LEU A 125 18.79 2.08 15.65
N GLN A 126 18.49 2.00 16.94
CA GLN A 126 19.19 1.17 17.91
C GLN A 126 18.58 -0.23 17.97
N GLY A 127 19.44 -1.26 17.97
CA GLY A 127 19.04 -2.64 18.21
C GLY A 127 18.04 -3.18 17.18
N PHE A 128 18.17 -2.78 15.91
CA PHE A 128 17.28 -3.26 14.86
C PHE A 128 17.34 -4.79 14.76
N ARG A 129 16.18 -5.44 14.78
CA ARG A 129 16.06 -6.90 14.62
C ARG A 129 14.95 -7.27 13.66
N THR A 130 15.23 -8.21 12.76
CA THR A 130 14.23 -8.85 11.91
C THR A 130 13.45 -9.87 12.71
N VAL A 131 12.13 -9.74 12.77
CA VAL A 131 11.23 -10.62 13.53
C VAL A 131 10.34 -11.48 12.64
N PHE A 132 10.19 -11.12 11.38
CA PHE A 132 9.39 -11.88 10.42
C PHE A 132 10.07 -11.92 9.05
N ARG A 133 9.95 -13.07 8.38
CA ARG A 133 10.45 -13.27 7.01
C ARG A 133 9.42 -14.05 6.20
N GLN A 134 9.14 -13.53 5.01
CA GLN A 134 8.45 -14.26 3.96
C GLN A 134 9.32 -15.43 3.52
N MET A 135 8.80 -16.65 3.69
CA MET A 135 9.48 -17.88 3.33
C MET A 135 8.54 -18.80 2.53
N PRO A 136 9.05 -19.52 1.52
CA PRO A 136 10.40 -19.41 0.96
C PRO A 136 10.64 -18.05 0.26
N LYS A 137 11.91 -17.70 0.01
CA LYS A 137 12.27 -16.54 -0.82
C LYS A 137 12.25 -16.98 -2.27
N LEU A 138 11.43 -16.32 -3.08
CA LEU A 138 11.13 -16.76 -4.46
C LEU A 138 11.28 -15.65 -5.50
N SER A 139 11.39 -14.39 -5.05
CA SER A 139 11.39 -13.24 -5.95
C SER A 139 12.73 -13.08 -6.62
N THR A 140 12.71 -12.78 -7.91
CA THR A 140 13.87 -12.28 -8.65
C THR A 140 13.78 -10.78 -8.93
N GLY A 141 12.84 -10.07 -8.28
CA GLY A 141 12.68 -8.62 -8.44
C GLY A 141 11.25 -8.09 -8.31
N ASN A 142 10.24 -8.94 -8.23
CA ASN A 142 8.82 -8.54 -8.28
C ASN A 142 8.01 -9.03 -7.07
N HIS A 143 6.92 -8.32 -6.80
CA HIS A 143 5.80 -8.72 -5.94
C HIS A 143 6.18 -9.04 -4.49
N PHE A 144 6.88 -8.10 -3.84
CA PHE A 144 7.18 -8.18 -2.41
C PHE A 144 5.97 -7.82 -1.54
N GLY A 145 5.06 -6.98 -2.04
CA GLY A 145 4.17 -6.21 -1.19
C GLY A 145 4.98 -5.29 -0.27
N GLY A 146 4.81 -5.45 1.05
CA GLY A 146 5.67 -4.84 2.06
C GLY A 146 4.96 -3.86 3.00
N ARG A 147 3.73 -3.44 2.70
CA ARG A 147 2.99 -2.52 3.55
C ARG A 147 2.63 -3.16 4.89
N MET A 148 2.75 -2.37 5.95
CA MET A 148 2.51 -2.71 7.34
C MET A 148 1.43 -1.78 7.92
N VAL A 149 0.47 -2.35 8.67
CA VAL A 149 -0.60 -1.57 9.33
C VAL A 149 -0.85 -2.14 10.72
N PHE A 150 -0.67 -1.31 11.74
CA PHE A 150 -1.16 -1.62 13.08
C PHE A 150 -2.67 -1.33 13.13
N ASP A 151 -3.43 -2.23 13.76
CA ASP A 151 -4.88 -2.05 13.93
C ASP A 151 -5.25 -1.25 15.18
N GLY A 152 -4.28 -0.91 16.03
CA GLY A 152 -4.50 -0.23 17.30
C GLY A 152 -5.06 -1.12 18.41
N LYS A 153 -5.19 -2.42 18.17
CA LYS A 153 -5.79 -3.42 19.09
C LYS A 153 -4.80 -4.54 19.45
N GLY A 154 -3.51 -4.29 19.26
CA GLY A 154 -2.42 -5.22 19.58
C GLY A 154 -1.95 -6.08 18.41
N TYR A 155 -2.38 -5.80 17.18
CA TYR A 155 -1.97 -6.57 16.00
C TYR A 155 -1.31 -5.72 14.92
N LEU A 156 -0.40 -6.36 14.19
CA LEU A 156 0.27 -5.85 13.02
C LEU A 156 -0.14 -6.71 11.81
N PHE A 157 -0.69 -6.07 10.78
CA PHE A 157 -0.94 -6.67 9.48
C PHE A 157 0.19 -6.39 8.50
N ILE A 158 0.54 -7.38 7.69
CA ILE A 158 1.61 -7.29 6.68
C ILE A 158 1.07 -7.82 5.35
N GLY A 159 1.11 -6.99 4.30
CA GLY A 159 0.74 -7.41 2.94
C GLY A 159 1.93 -7.99 2.20
N LEU A 160 1.82 -9.24 1.71
CA LEU A 160 2.89 -9.95 1.02
C LEU A 160 2.45 -10.35 -0.38
N GLY A 161 3.21 -9.92 -1.39
CA GLY A 161 2.99 -10.39 -2.76
C GLY A 161 3.48 -11.81 -2.96
N GLU A 162 3.09 -12.44 -4.08
CA GLU A 162 3.42 -13.84 -4.37
C GLU A 162 4.78 -14.05 -5.04
N ASN A 163 5.65 -13.03 -5.06
CA ASN A 163 6.98 -13.11 -5.65
C ASN A 163 6.99 -13.47 -7.16
N ASN A 164 5.85 -13.27 -7.84
CA ASN A 164 5.61 -13.61 -9.25
C ASN A 164 5.65 -15.14 -9.53
N GLN A 165 5.42 -15.96 -8.50
CA GLN A 165 5.12 -17.39 -8.54
C GLN A 165 3.62 -17.66 -8.28
N ARG A 166 2.78 -17.39 -9.28
CA ARG A 166 1.32 -17.19 -9.13
C ARG A 166 0.61 -18.18 -8.22
N ILE A 167 0.82 -19.48 -8.45
CA ILE A 167 0.09 -20.55 -7.74
C ILE A 167 0.33 -20.54 -6.22
N THR A 168 1.49 -20.06 -5.78
CA THR A 168 1.88 -20.03 -4.37
C THR A 168 0.98 -19.13 -3.50
N ALA A 169 0.21 -18.22 -4.12
CA ALA A 169 -0.83 -17.44 -3.43
C ALA A 169 -1.92 -18.33 -2.80
N GLN A 170 -2.21 -19.50 -3.39
CA GLN A 170 -3.19 -20.47 -2.87
C GLN A 170 -2.59 -21.46 -1.87
N GLU A 171 -1.27 -21.56 -1.81
CA GLU A 171 -0.57 -22.55 -0.99
C GLU A 171 -0.37 -22.03 0.43
N LEU A 172 -0.92 -22.74 1.42
CA LEU A 172 -0.91 -22.31 2.83
C LEU A 172 0.40 -22.65 3.56
N ASP A 173 1.24 -23.51 3.01
CA ASP A 173 2.60 -23.81 3.50
C ASP A 173 3.61 -22.69 3.16
N LYS A 174 3.20 -21.71 2.34
CA LYS A 174 4.03 -20.59 1.87
C LYS A 174 3.46 -19.23 2.23
N LEU A 175 4.34 -18.24 2.36
CA LEU A 175 3.99 -16.85 2.68
C LEU A 175 3.85 -15.94 1.45
N GLN A 176 3.74 -16.52 0.26
CA GLN A 176 3.48 -15.79 -0.98
C GLN A 176 2.01 -15.45 -1.12
N GLY A 177 1.68 -14.20 -1.48
CA GLY A 177 0.31 -13.80 -1.78
C GLY A 177 -0.61 -13.91 -0.56
N LYS A 178 -0.17 -13.36 0.57
CA LYS A 178 -0.82 -13.48 1.88
C LYS A 178 -0.99 -12.11 2.54
N VAL A 179 -2.08 -11.95 3.28
CA VAL A 179 -2.12 -11.00 4.41
C VAL A 179 -1.70 -11.78 5.64
N VAL A 180 -0.67 -11.32 6.32
CA VAL A 180 -0.19 -11.87 7.60
C VAL A 180 -0.72 -11.02 8.75
N ARG A 181 -1.05 -11.66 9.89
CA ARG A 181 -1.36 -10.98 11.16
C ARG A 181 -0.43 -11.48 12.25
N LEU A 182 0.33 -10.57 12.83
CA LEU A 182 1.18 -10.79 14.00
C LEU A 182 0.65 -9.97 15.19
N THR A 183 1.13 -10.25 16.39
CA THR A 183 1.02 -9.29 17.50
C THR A 183 1.87 -8.06 17.20
N ASP A 184 1.64 -6.98 17.93
CA ASP A 184 2.46 -5.75 17.87
C ASP A 184 3.92 -5.91 18.33
N GLU A 185 4.28 -7.09 18.87
CA GLU A 185 5.64 -7.51 19.16
C GLU A 185 6.27 -8.38 18.05
N GLY A 186 5.48 -8.79 17.05
CA GLY A 186 5.90 -9.66 15.95
C GLY A 186 5.74 -11.16 16.23
N LYS A 187 4.91 -11.55 17.21
CA LYS A 187 4.62 -12.96 17.52
C LYS A 187 3.37 -13.45 16.79
N ILE A 188 3.19 -14.77 16.72
CA ILE A 188 2.02 -15.39 16.11
C ILE A 188 0.85 -15.34 17.11
N PRO A 189 -0.30 -14.71 16.77
CA PRO A 189 -1.49 -14.77 17.60
C PRO A 189 -2.05 -16.19 17.70
N PRO A 190 -2.42 -16.67 18.91
CA PRO A 190 -2.97 -18.02 19.09
C PRO A 190 -4.35 -18.21 18.47
N ASP A 191 -5.02 -17.12 18.09
CA ASP A 191 -6.33 -17.14 17.44
C ASP A 191 -6.24 -16.93 15.92
N ASN A 192 -5.06 -16.96 15.29
CA ASN A 192 -4.95 -16.92 13.83
C ASN A 192 -5.68 -18.12 13.18
N PRO A 193 -6.25 -17.95 11.96
CA PRO A 193 -7.16 -18.94 11.36
C PRO A 193 -6.53 -20.31 11.09
N PHE A 194 -5.21 -20.37 10.90
CA PHE A 194 -4.51 -21.58 10.46
C PHE A 194 -3.53 -22.14 11.50
N VAL A 195 -3.56 -21.66 12.75
CA VAL A 195 -2.61 -22.09 13.80
C VAL A 195 -2.66 -23.59 14.10
N ASN A 196 -3.85 -24.19 13.98
CA ASN A 196 -4.09 -25.61 14.26
C ASN A 196 -4.18 -26.44 12.97
N GLN A 197 -3.88 -25.87 11.81
CA GLN A 197 -3.91 -26.57 10.54
C GLN A 197 -2.52 -27.09 10.18
N THR A 198 -2.35 -28.42 10.23
CA THR A 198 -1.09 -29.08 9.87
C THR A 198 -0.63 -28.67 8.48
N GLY A 199 0.63 -28.25 8.37
CA GLY A 199 1.25 -27.83 7.11
C GLY A 199 0.97 -26.39 6.68
N ALA A 200 0.07 -25.67 7.36
CA ALA A 200 -0.17 -24.26 7.09
C ALA A 200 0.77 -23.35 7.91
N ARG A 201 1.08 -22.18 7.37
CA ARG A 201 1.80 -21.10 8.05
C ARG A 201 0.86 -20.37 8.99
N ALA A 202 1.11 -20.49 10.28
CA ALA A 202 0.27 -19.94 11.34
C ALA A 202 0.20 -18.40 11.34
N GLU A 203 1.11 -17.72 10.64
CA GLU A 203 1.13 -16.27 10.45
C GLU A 203 0.00 -15.76 9.53
N ILE A 204 -0.57 -16.63 8.69
CA ILE A 204 -1.54 -16.24 7.65
C ILE A 204 -2.86 -15.79 8.28
N TRP A 205 -3.34 -14.62 7.85
CA TRP A 205 -4.69 -14.11 8.11
C TRP A 205 -5.62 -14.32 6.92
N SER A 206 -5.18 -13.97 5.73
CA SER A 206 -5.90 -14.16 4.46
C SER A 206 -4.93 -14.57 3.36
N TYR A 207 -5.42 -15.17 2.28
CA TYR A 207 -4.59 -15.66 1.18
C TYR A 207 -5.25 -15.43 -0.19
N GLY A 208 -4.55 -15.77 -1.26
CA GLY A 208 -5.07 -15.59 -2.62
C GLY A 208 -5.02 -14.13 -3.09
N ILE A 209 -3.98 -13.38 -2.70
CA ILE A 209 -3.70 -12.03 -3.23
C ILE A 209 -2.44 -12.07 -4.11
N ARG A 210 -2.30 -11.15 -5.06
CA ARG A 210 -1.19 -11.09 -6.02
C ARG A 210 -0.05 -10.22 -5.52
N ASN A 211 -0.27 -8.92 -5.43
CA ASN A 211 0.77 -7.98 -5.00
C ASN A 211 0.15 -6.76 -4.31
N PRO A 212 -0.14 -6.86 -2.98
CA PRO A 212 -0.74 -5.77 -2.23
C PRO A 212 0.21 -4.57 -2.15
N GLN A 213 -0.29 -3.34 -2.29
CA GLN A 213 0.52 -2.13 -2.24
C GLN A 213 0.06 -1.19 -1.13
N GLY A 214 -1.17 -0.68 -1.22
CA GLY A 214 -1.78 0.15 -0.20
C GLY A 214 -2.54 -0.70 0.83
N MET A 215 -2.42 -0.35 2.10
CA MET A 215 -3.20 -0.90 3.21
C MET A 215 -3.48 0.22 4.21
N ALA A 216 -4.69 0.27 4.74
CA ALA A 216 -5.07 1.26 5.76
C ALA A 216 -6.26 0.74 6.58
N MET A 217 -6.32 1.13 7.85
CA MET A 217 -7.52 0.93 8.67
C MET A 217 -8.59 1.93 8.22
N ASN A 218 -9.76 1.43 7.85
CA ASN A 218 -10.92 2.27 7.59
C ASN A 218 -11.41 2.84 8.93
N PRO A 219 -11.39 4.18 9.12
CA PRO A 219 -11.67 4.79 10.42
C PRO A 219 -13.16 4.76 10.80
N TRP A 220 -14.06 4.40 9.88
CA TRP A 220 -15.50 4.34 10.15
C TRP A 220 -15.96 2.92 10.47
N SER A 221 -15.30 1.90 9.92
CA SER A 221 -15.64 0.49 10.15
C SER A 221 -14.63 -0.24 11.03
N ASP A 222 -13.48 0.38 11.30
CA ASP A 222 -12.38 -0.20 12.08
C ASP A 222 -11.89 -1.55 11.51
N ALA A 223 -11.91 -1.62 10.17
CA ALA A 223 -11.53 -2.79 9.39
C ALA A 223 -10.35 -2.44 8.49
N LEU A 224 -9.44 -3.40 8.32
CA LEU A 224 -8.35 -3.29 7.37
C LEU A 224 -8.92 -3.33 5.95
N TRP A 225 -8.50 -2.38 5.13
CA TRP A 225 -8.67 -2.41 3.68
C TRP A 225 -7.29 -2.54 3.04
N LEU A 226 -7.22 -3.21 1.89
CA LEU A 226 -6.03 -3.27 1.06
C LEU A 226 -6.36 -3.04 -0.39
N ASN A 227 -5.39 -2.57 -1.16
CA ASN A 227 -5.42 -2.63 -2.61
C ASN A 227 -4.27 -3.50 -3.13
N GLU A 228 -4.40 -3.98 -4.36
CA GLU A 228 -3.37 -4.76 -5.00
C GLU A 228 -3.30 -4.53 -6.52
N HIS A 229 -2.11 -4.81 -7.08
CA HIS A 229 -1.93 -4.82 -8.52
C HIS A 229 -2.45 -6.13 -9.12
N GLY A 230 -3.33 -6.02 -10.11
CA GLY A 230 -3.62 -7.08 -11.07
C GLY A 230 -2.49 -7.28 -12.09
N PRO A 231 -2.62 -8.27 -13.00
CA PRO A 231 -1.71 -8.45 -14.13
C PRO A 231 -1.89 -7.34 -15.18
N ARG A 232 -2.45 -7.64 -16.36
CA ARG A 232 -2.92 -6.62 -17.30
C ARG A 232 -4.39 -6.34 -17.01
N GLY A 233 -4.65 -5.31 -16.22
CA GLY A 233 -5.99 -5.09 -15.66
C GLY A 233 -6.19 -5.87 -14.36
N GLY A 234 -7.32 -5.62 -13.70
CA GLY A 234 -7.72 -6.31 -12.48
C GLY A 234 -7.00 -5.84 -11.23
N ASP A 235 -6.65 -4.55 -11.14
CA ASP A 235 -6.30 -3.96 -9.84
C ASP A 235 -7.55 -3.95 -8.96
N GLU A 236 -7.37 -4.16 -7.65
CA GLU A 236 -8.49 -4.43 -6.74
C GLU A 236 -8.40 -3.60 -5.45
N ILE A 237 -9.57 -3.39 -4.82
CA ILE A 237 -9.70 -3.06 -3.39
C ILE A 237 -10.42 -4.21 -2.70
N ASN A 238 -9.82 -4.69 -1.61
CA ASN A 238 -10.29 -5.81 -0.81
C ASN A 238 -10.45 -5.42 0.67
N ILE A 239 -11.41 -6.02 1.36
CA ILE A 239 -11.55 -5.97 2.83
C ILE A 239 -11.15 -7.35 3.38
N PRO A 240 -9.85 -7.59 3.70
CA PRO A 240 -9.31 -8.89 4.13
C PRO A 240 -9.95 -9.46 5.40
N GLY A 241 -10.67 -10.58 5.26
CA GLY A 241 -11.31 -11.33 6.34
C GLY A 241 -10.48 -12.52 6.84
N LYS A 242 -10.73 -12.91 8.09
CA LYS A 242 -10.08 -14.06 8.76
C LYS A 242 -10.28 -15.36 7.97
N GLY A 243 -9.18 -15.98 7.56
CA GLY A 243 -9.14 -17.26 6.85
C GLY A 243 -9.64 -17.21 5.41
N LYS A 244 -9.91 -16.02 4.87
CA LYS A 244 -10.54 -15.85 3.57
C LYS A 244 -9.57 -15.93 2.40
N ASN A 245 -10.07 -16.44 1.28
CA ASN A 245 -9.36 -16.58 0.00
C ASN A 245 -9.81 -15.47 -0.97
N TYR A 246 -8.89 -14.64 -1.43
CA TYR A 246 -9.14 -13.55 -2.38
C TYR A 246 -8.96 -13.98 -3.85
N GLY A 247 -8.67 -15.27 -4.07
CA GLY A 247 -8.84 -15.92 -5.34
C GLY A 247 -7.64 -15.89 -6.28
N TRP A 248 -6.66 -15.00 -6.16
CA TRP A 248 -5.49 -15.05 -7.05
C TRP A 248 -4.73 -16.39 -6.92
N PRO A 249 -4.35 -17.08 -8.02
CA PRO A 249 -4.61 -16.75 -9.42
C PRO A 249 -5.82 -17.46 -10.03
N ILE A 250 -6.58 -18.23 -9.24
CA ILE A 250 -7.74 -18.98 -9.72
C ILE A 250 -8.92 -18.08 -10.09
N ALA A 251 -9.04 -16.92 -9.47
CA ALA A 251 -9.95 -15.84 -9.82
C ALA A 251 -9.16 -14.56 -10.13
N THR A 252 -9.54 -13.85 -11.20
CA THR A 252 -8.96 -12.53 -11.51
C THR A 252 -9.87 -11.73 -12.45
N TRP A 253 -9.87 -10.42 -12.26
CA TRP A 253 -10.47 -9.45 -13.18
C TRP A 253 -9.52 -8.99 -14.29
N GLY A 254 -8.27 -9.46 -14.28
CA GLY A 254 -7.26 -9.14 -15.28
C GLY A 254 -6.98 -10.29 -16.25
N VAL A 255 -6.17 -9.98 -17.26
CA VAL A 255 -5.63 -10.98 -18.20
C VAL A 255 -4.10 -11.01 -18.12
N ASN A 256 -3.48 -12.02 -18.73
CA ASN A 256 -2.05 -12.03 -18.92
C ASN A 256 -1.61 -10.85 -19.80
N TYR A 257 -0.37 -10.39 -19.68
CA TYR A 257 0.16 -9.29 -20.50
C TYR A 257 0.13 -9.61 -22.00
N SER A 258 0.16 -10.90 -22.38
CA SER A 258 -0.06 -11.37 -23.75
C SER A 258 -1.47 -11.08 -24.31
N GLY A 259 -2.44 -10.74 -23.45
CA GLY A 259 -3.85 -10.53 -23.80
C GLY A 259 -4.72 -11.77 -23.66
N PHE A 260 -4.13 -12.94 -23.39
CA PHE A 260 -4.86 -14.17 -23.10
C PHE A 260 -5.13 -14.33 -21.59
N ASN A 261 -5.98 -15.27 -21.22
CA ASN A 261 -6.28 -15.58 -19.83
C ASN A 261 -5.01 -15.94 -19.04
N ILE A 262 -5.02 -15.65 -17.74
CA ILE A 262 -4.03 -16.21 -16.81
C ILE A 262 -4.20 -17.73 -16.82
N PRO A 263 -3.12 -18.52 -17.00
CA PRO A 263 -3.24 -19.97 -17.21
C PRO A 263 -3.97 -20.72 -16.09
N GLU A 264 -3.82 -20.25 -14.84
CA GLU A 264 -4.42 -20.87 -13.66
C GLU A 264 -5.86 -20.39 -13.38
N ALA A 265 -6.32 -19.34 -14.07
CA ALA A 265 -7.60 -18.71 -13.79
C ALA A 265 -8.78 -19.53 -14.32
N LYS A 266 -9.82 -19.64 -13.49
CA LYS A 266 -11.10 -20.31 -13.79
C LYS A 266 -12.21 -19.33 -14.17
N GLY A 267 -11.97 -18.04 -14.02
CA GLY A 267 -12.92 -16.95 -14.31
C GLY A 267 -12.70 -15.77 -13.36
N SER A 268 -13.53 -14.73 -13.47
CA SER A 268 -13.47 -13.59 -12.54
C SER A 268 -14.22 -13.84 -11.22
N ILE A 269 -15.26 -14.68 -11.29
CA ILE A 269 -16.04 -15.10 -10.12
C ILE A 269 -15.88 -16.61 -9.97
N VAL A 270 -15.35 -17.05 -8.83
CA VAL A 270 -15.07 -18.47 -8.55
C VAL A 270 -15.62 -18.84 -7.18
N ALA A 271 -16.33 -19.96 -7.12
CA ALA A 271 -16.87 -20.45 -5.86
C ALA A 271 -15.73 -20.74 -4.85
N GLY A 272 -15.92 -20.31 -3.60
CA GLY A 272 -14.92 -20.45 -2.53
C GLY A 272 -13.89 -19.32 -2.47
N THR A 273 -14.01 -18.29 -3.31
CA THR A 273 -13.22 -17.06 -3.21
C THR A 273 -14.11 -15.87 -2.86
N GLU A 274 -13.55 -14.92 -2.15
CA GLU A 274 -14.15 -13.61 -1.92
C GLU A 274 -13.95 -12.72 -3.16
N GLN A 275 -14.80 -11.71 -3.31
CA GLN A 275 -14.72 -10.73 -4.39
C GLN A 275 -14.18 -9.40 -3.88
N PRO A 276 -13.47 -8.64 -4.72
CA PRO A 276 -13.10 -7.28 -4.37
C PRO A 276 -14.33 -6.40 -4.27
N ILE A 277 -14.27 -5.40 -3.40
CA ILE A 277 -15.33 -4.38 -3.29
C ILE A 277 -15.26 -3.36 -4.43
N PHE A 278 -14.12 -3.31 -5.13
CA PHE A 278 -13.90 -2.50 -6.32
C PHE A 278 -12.77 -3.08 -7.15
N TYR A 279 -12.87 -3.02 -8.48
CA TYR A 279 -11.79 -3.40 -9.37
C TYR A 279 -11.70 -2.46 -10.57
N TRP A 280 -10.52 -2.39 -11.18
CA TRP A 280 -10.29 -1.67 -12.44
C TRP A 280 -9.91 -2.64 -13.56
N GLU A 281 -10.73 -2.70 -14.62
CA GLU A 281 -10.38 -3.45 -15.84
C GLU A 281 -9.09 -2.93 -16.48
N LYS A 282 -8.85 -1.62 -16.39
CA LYS A 282 -7.59 -0.98 -16.80
C LYS A 282 -6.84 -0.56 -15.54
N SER A 283 -5.82 -1.34 -15.19
CA SER A 283 -5.02 -1.10 -13.97
C SER A 283 -4.42 0.30 -13.94
N PRO A 284 -4.70 1.09 -12.87
CA PRO A 284 -3.95 2.31 -12.52
C PRO A 284 -2.53 2.01 -12.02
N ALA A 285 -2.25 0.75 -11.67
CA ALA A 285 -1.16 0.35 -10.80
C ALA A 285 -1.27 1.07 -9.43
N VAL A 286 -2.35 0.73 -8.72
CA VAL A 286 -2.70 1.29 -7.40
C VAL A 286 -1.58 1.15 -6.37
N SER A 287 -1.33 2.18 -5.57
CA SER A 287 -0.22 2.24 -4.62
C SER A 287 -0.71 2.62 -3.21
N GLY A 288 0.05 3.41 -2.45
CA GLY A 288 -0.34 3.81 -1.10
C GLY A 288 -1.70 4.51 -1.07
N MET A 289 -2.41 4.36 0.05
CA MET A 289 -3.77 4.87 0.19
C MET A 289 -4.05 5.43 1.59
N ALA A 290 -4.97 6.39 1.66
CA ALA A 290 -5.37 7.03 2.90
C ALA A 290 -6.86 7.39 2.92
N PHE A 291 -7.54 6.97 3.99
CA PHE A 291 -8.88 7.45 4.31
C PHE A 291 -8.80 8.85 4.91
N TYR A 292 -9.70 9.73 4.50
CA TYR A 292 -9.77 11.08 5.02
C TYR A 292 -10.97 11.24 5.96
N ASN A 293 -10.68 11.35 7.26
CA ASN A 293 -11.65 11.55 8.33
C ASN A 293 -11.42 12.87 9.13
N HIS A 294 -10.45 13.69 8.72
CA HIS A 294 -10.08 14.93 9.41
C HIS A 294 -11.10 16.06 9.16
N ASP A 295 -11.16 17.03 10.08
CA ASP A 295 -12.07 18.19 9.99
C ASP A 295 -11.51 19.37 9.18
N THR A 296 -10.19 19.43 8.96
CA THR A 296 -9.51 20.55 8.25
C THR A 296 -10.11 20.84 6.89
N PHE A 297 -10.42 19.79 6.10
CA PHE A 297 -11.07 19.92 4.81
C PHE A 297 -12.36 19.09 4.78
N PRO A 298 -13.49 19.67 5.23
CA PRO A 298 -14.76 18.95 5.33
C PRO A 298 -15.23 18.30 4.01
N GLN A 299 -14.91 18.90 2.87
CA GLN A 299 -15.22 18.38 1.53
C GLN A 299 -14.50 17.06 1.18
N TRP A 300 -13.42 16.73 1.89
CA TRP A 300 -12.69 15.48 1.73
C TRP A 300 -13.12 14.40 2.73
N ARG A 301 -14.05 14.68 3.65
CA ARG A 301 -14.57 13.65 4.55
C ARG A 301 -15.25 12.53 3.78
N HIS A 302 -15.13 11.31 4.30
CA HIS A 302 -15.64 10.09 3.65
C HIS A 302 -15.01 9.83 2.28
N LYS A 303 -13.76 10.28 2.08
CA LYS A 303 -12.97 9.96 0.89
C LYS A 303 -11.88 8.95 1.20
N LEU A 304 -11.52 8.16 0.20
CA LEU A 304 -10.32 7.35 0.14
C LEU A 304 -9.47 7.86 -1.03
N PHE A 305 -8.23 8.22 -0.75
CA PHE A 305 -7.26 8.65 -1.75
C PHE A 305 -6.30 7.49 -2.03
N ILE A 306 -6.09 7.16 -3.30
CA ILE A 306 -5.20 6.06 -3.72
C ILE A 306 -4.21 6.60 -4.75
N GLY A 307 -2.92 6.41 -4.52
CA GLY A 307 -1.91 6.72 -5.54
C GLY A 307 -2.02 5.78 -6.74
N ALA A 308 -1.72 6.30 -7.94
CA ALA A 308 -1.64 5.51 -9.15
C ALA A 308 -0.25 5.67 -9.78
N LEU A 309 0.48 4.56 -9.88
CA LEU A 309 1.82 4.54 -10.44
C LEU A 309 1.80 4.68 -11.96
N LYS A 310 0.93 3.94 -12.65
CA LYS A 310 0.87 3.95 -14.12
C LYS A 310 0.08 5.13 -14.67
N GLU A 311 -1.02 5.48 -14.01
CA GLU A 311 -1.87 6.61 -14.41
C GLU A 311 -1.40 7.96 -13.84
N GLN A 312 -0.29 7.99 -13.11
CA GLN A 312 0.44 9.20 -12.70
C GLN A 312 -0.46 10.26 -12.03
N GLY A 313 -1.16 9.86 -10.97
CA GLY A 313 -2.03 10.76 -10.22
C GLY A 313 -2.57 10.11 -8.95
N VAL A 314 -3.50 10.78 -8.29
CA VAL A 314 -4.23 10.24 -7.13
C VAL A 314 -5.70 10.07 -7.51
N ILE A 315 -6.20 8.86 -7.27
CA ILE A 315 -7.61 8.49 -7.40
C ILE A 315 -8.36 8.97 -6.16
N VAL A 316 -9.49 9.64 -6.36
CA VAL A 316 -10.38 10.09 -5.28
C VAL A 316 -11.63 9.23 -5.31
N LEU A 317 -11.88 8.50 -4.23
CA LEU A 317 -13.04 7.64 -4.07
C LEU A 317 -13.95 8.15 -2.95
N SER A 318 -15.26 8.11 -3.15
CA SER A 318 -16.25 8.22 -2.08
C SER A 318 -16.40 6.89 -1.35
N VAL A 319 -16.43 6.91 -0.02
CA VAL A 319 -16.61 5.72 0.83
C VAL A 319 -18.00 5.75 1.46
N LYS A 320 -18.76 4.66 1.30
CA LYS A 320 -20.07 4.46 1.93
C LYS A 320 -20.15 3.05 2.52
N GLY A 321 -19.94 2.95 3.83
CA GLY A 321 -19.83 1.65 4.50
C GLY A 321 -18.69 0.82 3.88
N ASN A 322 -19.02 -0.38 3.40
CA ASN A 322 -18.08 -1.30 2.74
C ASN A 322 -18.06 -1.17 1.21
N THR A 323 -18.55 -0.05 0.67
CA THR A 323 -18.57 0.22 -0.78
C THR A 323 -17.82 1.50 -1.10
N VAL A 324 -17.31 1.59 -2.33
CA VAL A 324 -16.67 2.79 -2.87
C VAL A 324 -17.13 3.10 -4.28
N THR A 325 -17.07 4.38 -4.64
CA THR A 325 -17.28 4.87 -6.00
C THR A 325 -16.18 5.86 -6.36
N GLU A 326 -15.73 5.84 -7.61
CA GLU A 326 -14.70 6.77 -8.09
C GLU A 326 -15.29 8.13 -8.45
N ASP A 327 -14.81 9.18 -7.79
CA ASP A 327 -15.23 10.57 -8.02
C ASP A 327 -14.42 11.23 -9.13
N GLY A 328 -13.13 10.85 -9.26
CA GLY A 328 -12.22 11.43 -10.24
C GLY A 328 -10.76 11.35 -9.81
N ARG A 329 -9.93 12.20 -10.44
CA ARG A 329 -8.48 12.22 -10.28
C ARG A 329 -7.96 13.60 -9.92
N ILE A 330 -6.88 13.64 -9.14
CA ILE A 330 -6.08 14.83 -8.86
C ILE A 330 -4.60 14.55 -9.17
N LEU A 331 -3.80 15.61 -9.35
CA LEU A 331 -2.35 15.56 -9.63
C LEU A 331 -1.93 14.98 -10.99
N HIS A 332 -2.86 14.62 -11.86
CA HIS A 332 -2.56 14.05 -13.19
C HIS A 332 -1.80 15.03 -14.10
N ASP A 333 -2.02 16.32 -13.94
CA ASP A 333 -1.34 17.41 -14.65
C ASP A 333 0.18 17.48 -14.36
N ARG A 334 0.64 16.87 -13.27
CA ARG A 334 2.06 16.83 -12.89
C ARG A 334 2.86 15.73 -13.60
N GLY A 335 2.20 14.74 -14.19
CA GLY A 335 2.86 13.67 -14.96
C GLY A 335 3.85 12.82 -14.15
N GLN A 336 3.61 12.64 -12.85
CA GLN A 336 4.47 11.89 -11.94
C GLN A 336 3.79 10.63 -11.41
N ARG A 337 4.53 9.53 -11.33
CA ARG A 337 4.05 8.27 -10.74
C ARG A 337 3.84 8.47 -9.23
N ILE A 338 2.69 8.09 -8.68
CA ILE A 338 2.43 8.27 -7.25
C ILE A 338 2.66 6.97 -6.47
N ARG A 339 3.53 7.02 -5.46
CA ARG A 339 3.94 5.87 -4.63
C ARG A 339 3.15 5.74 -3.33
N ASP A 340 3.05 6.81 -2.55
CA ASP A 340 2.37 6.77 -1.25
C ASP A 340 1.50 8.00 -1.06
N VAL A 341 0.39 7.83 -0.35
CA VAL A 341 -0.58 8.87 -0.01
C VAL A 341 -0.95 8.71 1.45
N ARG A 342 -0.82 9.77 2.24
CA ARG A 342 -1.06 9.77 3.69
C ARG A 342 -1.83 11.02 4.12
N VAL A 343 -2.75 10.88 5.07
CA VAL A 343 -3.33 12.04 5.75
C VAL A 343 -2.43 12.40 6.92
N GLY A 344 -1.93 13.64 6.93
CA GLY A 344 -1.13 14.17 8.02
C GLY A 344 -1.97 14.51 9.25
N PRO A 345 -1.33 14.65 10.43
CA PRO A 345 -2.02 15.06 11.65
C PRO A 345 -2.58 16.49 11.59
N ASP A 346 -2.19 17.27 10.58
CA ASP A 346 -2.73 18.62 10.28
C ASP A 346 -3.92 18.58 9.30
N GLY A 347 -4.32 17.39 8.84
CA GLY A 347 -5.42 17.19 7.89
C GLY A 347 -5.05 17.48 6.43
N TYR A 348 -3.78 17.66 6.09
CA TYR A 348 -3.34 17.71 4.68
C TYR A 348 -3.06 16.32 4.14
N LEU A 349 -3.12 16.16 2.82
CA LEU A 349 -2.57 14.99 2.16
C LEU A 349 -1.06 15.18 1.97
N TYR A 350 -0.29 14.14 2.25
CA TYR A 350 1.14 14.06 1.95
C TYR A 350 1.34 12.94 0.93
N VAL A 351 2.04 13.27 -0.15
CA VAL A 351 2.18 12.38 -1.31
C VAL A 351 3.66 12.21 -1.65
N LEU A 352 4.06 10.96 -1.92
CA LEU A 352 5.39 10.60 -2.42
C LEU A 352 5.30 10.17 -3.89
N THR A 353 6.24 10.63 -4.71
CA THR A 353 6.33 10.25 -6.14
C THR A 353 7.38 9.16 -6.38
N ASP A 354 7.11 8.22 -7.28
CA ASP A 354 7.93 7.03 -7.59
C ASP A 354 8.95 7.33 -8.70
N GLU A 355 9.80 8.33 -8.49
CA GLU A 355 10.77 8.81 -9.50
C GLU A 355 12.20 8.84 -8.94
N SER A 356 13.20 8.88 -9.83
CA SER A 356 14.61 9.11 -9.43
C SER A 356 14.83 10.50 -8.82
N ASP A 357 14.11 11.51 -9.31
CA ASP A 357 14.02 12.84 -8.71
C ASP A 357 12.62 13.01 -8.09
N GLY A 358 12.31 12.12 -7.15
CA GLY A 358 11.02 12.06 -6.47
C GLY A 358 10.81 13.23 -5.52
N GLU A 359 9.55 13.44 -5.18
CA GLU A 359 9.08 14.59 -4.39
C GLU A 359 8.27 14.14 -3.17
N LEU A 360 8.36 14.93 -2.11
CA LEU A 360 7.38 14.99 -1.03
C LEU A 360 6.48 16.19 -1.27
N LEU A 361 5.18 15.92 -1.42
CA LEU A 361 4.17 16.93 -1.68
C LEU A 361 3.26 17.07 -0.47
N LYS A 362 2.79 18.30 -0.24
CA LYS A 362 1.66 18.61 0.63
C LYS A 362 0.50 19.11 -0.23
N VAL A 363 -0.64 18.47 -0.10
CA VAL A 363 -1.79 18.66 -0.99
C VAL A 363 -3.03 19.02 -0.18
N SER A 364 -3.78 20.00 -0.68
CA SER A 364 -5.03 20.50 -0.11
C SER A 364 -6.02 20.84 -1.23
N PRO A 365 -7.32 20.90 -0.95
CA PRO A 365 -8.32 21.33 -1.92
C PRO A 365 -8.31 22.84 -2.18
#